data_AF-A0A1V5UUA1-F1
#
_entry.id   AF-A0A1V5UUA1-F1
#
_cell.length_a   1.000
_cell.length_b   1.000
_cell.length_c   1.000
_cell.angle_alpha   90.00
_cell.angle_beta   90.00
_cell.angle_gamma   90.00
#
_symmetry.space_group_name_H-M   'P 1'
#
loop_
_entity.id
_entity.type
_entity.pdbx_description
1 polymer ?
#
loop_
_entity_poly.entity_id
_entity_poly.type
_entity_poly.pdbx_seq_one_letter_code
_entity_poly.pdbx_strand_id
1 'polypeptide(L)'
;MPEEQNGQDKEQDVQEEVTTSETPAEDEQSDELPEDAKERTKREFEKLKAHNKELADEVERLKKPSQSALEGLHPQTVQAEYPNLTQQQVDDTIKSLVDEDGYLDEALLKNTLNKANQSVAQAQAEAQRARQEARQALIQVNKFGQDREVRIAHKRFPQVDPENAKYDPEFFRLVRNELLASMYEGKKMEFVDACRSVKKVYSPKKDETETKAKAVEEYKESVASKSALNPTGSSRPESRPHDDLIEGTRRGDADAIAARLAKLS
;
A
#
# COMPACT_ATOMS: atom_id res chain seq x y z
N MET A 1 54.53 61.39 18.64
CA MET A 1 55.47 61.57 17.52
C MET A 1 55.23 60.42 16.55
N PRO A 2 55.07 60.64 15.23
CA PRO A 2 54.95 61.88 14.45
C PRO A 2 53.57 61.97 13.72
N GLU A 3 52.94 63.15 13.66
CA GLU A 3 52.87 64.12 12.53
C GLU A 3 51.55 63.97 11.75
N GLU A 4 50.57 64.88 11.93
CA GLU A 4 50.43 66.19 11.25
C GLU A 4 49.97 66.01 9.79
N GLN A 5 48.98 66.71 9.23
CA GLN A 5 48.55 68.09 9.51
C GLN A 5 47.25 68.42 8.72
N ASN A 6 46.45 69.32 9.30
CA ASN A 6 45.69 70.45 8.69
C ASN A 6 44.65 70.20 7.57
N GLY A 7 43.49 70.87 7.56
CA GLY A 7 42.94 71.92 8.43
C GLY A 7 41.76 72.62 7.74
N GLN A 8 40.89 73.25 8.55
CA GLN A 8 40.07 74.46 8.27
C GLN A 8 39.03 74.37 7.11
N ASP A 9 37.79 74.87 7.18
CA ASP A 9 37.14 75.86 8.04
C ASP A 9 35.61 75.81 7.81
N LYS A 10 34.85 76.08 8.88
CA LYS A 10 33.65 76.95 8.97
C LYS A 10 32.32 76.58 8.26
N GLU A 11 31.26 76.36 9.07
CA GLU A 11 30.14 77.30 9.37
C GLU A 11 29.11 77.31 8.22
N GLN A 12 27.80 77.29 8.37
CA GLN A 12 26.81 77.29 9.45
C GLN A 12 25.47 77.06 8.69
N ASP A 13 24.51 76.28 9.22
CA ASP A 13 23.21 76.82 9.72
C ASP A 13 22.25 77.24 8.56
N VAL A 14 20.95 76.93 8.47
CA VAL A 14 19.86 76.70 9.42
C VAL A 14 18.73 75.96 8.67
N GLN A 15 18.07 75.08 9.42
CA GLN A 15 16.66 74.64 9.44
C GLN A 15 15.63 75.39 8.56
N GLU A 16 14.60 74.69 8.04
CA GLU A 16 13.26 74.65 8.67
C GLU A 16 12.28 73.75 7.89
N GLU A 17 11.51 72.97 8.65
CA GLU A 17 10.32 72.22 8.26
C GLU A 17 9.18 73.18 7.84
N VAL A 18 8.36 72.80 6.86
CA VAL A 18 6.90 73.07 6.90
C VAL A 18 6.13 71.92 6.26
N THR A 19 5.40 71.20 7.10
CA THR A 19 4.22 70.39 6.77
C THR A 19 3.07 71.26 6.28
N THR A 20 2.34 70.84 5.23
CA THR A 20 0.88 71.06 5.15
C THR A 20 0.22 70.12 4.15
N SER A 21 -0.68 69.30 4.68
CA SER A 21 -1.84 68.74 4.00
C SER A 21 -2.78 69.86 3.55
N GLU A 22 -3.42 69.74 2.38
CA GLU A 22 -4.80 70.22 2.22
C GLU A 22 -5.51 69.60 1.00
N THR A 23 -6.62 68.95 1.32
CA THR A 23 -7.75 68.56 0.47
C THR A 23 -8.32 69.77 -0.28
N PRO A 24 -8.98 69.58 -1.44
CA PRO A 24 -9.54 70.67 -2.23
C PRO A 24 -10.86 71.12 -1.59
N ALA A 25 -10.90 72.38 -1.17
CA ALA A 25 -12.15 73.07 -0.83
C ALA A 25 -12.45 74.11 -1.91
N GLU A 26 -13.70 74.08 -2.34
CA GLU A 26 -14.36 75.02 -3.24
C GLU A 26 -14.05 76.48 -2.87
N ASP A 27 -13.76 77.28 -3.89
CA ASP A 27 -14.25 78.65 -3.90
C ASP A 27 -14.71 78.99 -5.33
N GLU A 28 -16.03 79.14 -5.45
CA GLU A 28 -16.69 79.83 -6.54
C GLU A 28 -16.23 81.29 -6.54
N GLN A 29 -15.23 81.63 -7.36
CA GLN A 29 -14.98 83.02 -7.71
C GLN A 29 -15.15 83.22 -9.21
N SER A 30 -16.31 83.80 -9.51
CA SER A 30 -16.64 84.48 -10.75
C SER A 30 -15.68 85.64 -11.00
N ASP A 31 -14.51 85.37 -11.58
CA ASP A 31 -13.60 86.42 -12.02
C ASP A 31 -13.89 86.80 -13.48
N GLU A 32 -14.76 87.79 -13.64
CA GLU A 32 -14.82 88.59 -14.86
C GLU A 32 -13.49 89.36 -15.05
N LEU A 33 -13.00 89.37 -16.29
CA LEU A 33 -11.78 90.08 -16.67
C LEU A 33 -11.91 91.59 -16.37
N PRO A 34 -10.84 92.28 -15.92
CA PRO A 34 -10.84 93.74 -15.80
C PRO A 34 -11.23 94.40 -17.12
N GLU A 35 -12.14 95.37 -17.09
CA GLU A 35 -12.69 96.03 -18.29
C GLU A 35 -11.61 96.66 -19.19
N ASP A 36 -10.44 96.99 -18.65
CA ASP A 36 -9.28 97.60 -19.33
C ASP A 36 -8.33 96.64 -20.07
N ALA A 37 -8.66 95.34 -20.16
CA ALA A 37 -7.86 94.40 -20.94
C ALA A 37 -8.02 94.62 -22.45
N LYS A 38 -6.91 94.88 -23.16
CA LYS A 38 -6.85 94.95 -24.63
C LYS A 38 -7.56 93.72 -25.23
N GLU A 39 -8.39 93.91 -26.25
CA GLU A 39 -9.23 92.86 -26.87
C GLU A 39 -8.47 91.57 -27.21
N ARG A 40 -7.17 91.70 -27.53
CA ARG A 40 -6.26 90.56 -27.77
C ARG A 40 -6.12 89.65 -26.54
N THR A 41 -6.04 90.21 -25.33
CA THR A 41 -5.90 89.45 -24.08
C THR A 41 -7.21 88.76 -23.70
N LYS A 42 -8.36 89.38 -23.97
CA LYS A 42 -9.68 88.75 -23.75
C LYS A 42 -9.86 87.53 -24.67
N ARG A 43 -9.48 87.63 -25.94
CA ARG A 43 -9.52 86.50 -26.89
C ARG A 43 -8.58 85.35 -26.53
N GLU A 44 -7.37 85.65 -26.06
CA GLU A 44 -6.45 84.58 -25.62
C GLU A 44 -6.95 83.91 -24.33
N PHE A 45 -7.59 84.65 -23.43
CA PHE A 45 -8.20 84.07 -22.23
C PHE A 45 -9.40 83.18 -22.56
N GLU A 46 -10.26 83.60 -23.48
CA GLU A 46 -11.38 82.77 -23.96
C GLU A 46 -10.89 81.49 -24.65
N LYS A 47 -9.82 81.58 -25.46
CA LYS A 47 -9.16 80.38 -26.03
C LYS A 47 -8.62 79.46 -24.95
N LEU A 48 -7.97 80.01 -23.92
CA LEU A 48 -7.43 79.21 -22.82
C LEU A 48 -8.54 78.51 -22.04
N LYS A 49 -9.66 79.19 -21.82
CA LYS A 49 -10.84 78.62 -21.16
C LYS A 49 -11.49 77.51 -21.99
N ALA A 50 -11.60 77.70 -23.31
CA ALA A 50 -12.09 76.68 -24.22
C ALA A 50 -11.16 75.45 -24.26
N HIS A 51 -9.86 75.67 -24.34
CA HIS A 51 -8.85 74.61 -24.36
C HIS A 51 -8.79 73.84 -23.03
N ASN A 52 -8.90 74.52 -21.89
CA ASN A 52 -8.97 73.85 -20.58
C ASN A 52 -10.24 73.00 -20.44
N LYS A 53 -11.37 73.45 -21.00
CA LYS A 53 -12.60 72.67 -21.04
C LYS A 53 -12.46 71.43 -21.93
N GLU A 54 -11.86 71.58 -23.11
CA GLU A 54 -11.58 70.46 -24.02
C GLU A 54 -10.62 69.42 -23.39
N LEU A 55 -9.60 69.89 -22.67
CA LEU A 55 -8.71 69.01 -21.90
C LEU A 55 -9.42 68.27 -20.77
N ALA A 56 -10.34 68.94 -20.07
CA ALA A 56 -11.13 68.30 -19.03
C ALA A 56 -12.03 67.19 -19.62
N ASP A 57 -12.67 67.46 -20.76
CA ASP A 57 -13.50 66.50 -21.48
C ASP A 57 -12.67 65.31 -22.00
N GLU A 58 -11.44 65.53 -22.50
CA GLU A 58 -10.51 64.49 -22.95
C GLU A 58 -10.02 63.61 -21.79
N VAL A 59 -9.70 64.21 -20.64
CA VAL A 59 -9.31 63.47 -19.43
C VAL A 59 -10.48 62.64 -18.90
N GLU A 60 -11.70 63.17 -18.93
CA GLU A 60 -12.89 62.40 -18.54
C GLU A 60 -13.16 61.25 -19.52
N ARG A 61 -12.91 61.45 -20.82
CA ARG A 61 -12.99 60.41 -21.86
C ARG A 61 -11.96 59.30 -21.64
N LEU A 62 -10.74 59.64 -21.25
CA LEU A 62 -9.66 58.67 -20.95
C LEU A 62 -9.88 57.94 -19.62
N LYS A 63 -10.52 58.59 -18.63
CA LYS A 63 -10.89 57.98 -17.34
C LYS A 63 -12.12 57.08 -17.43
N LYS A 64 -13.02 57.30 -18.39
CA LYS A 64 -14.09 56.34 -18.70
C LYS A 64 -13.42 55.07 -19.25
N PRO A 65 -13.78 53.88 -18.75
CA PRO A 65 -13.15 52.63 -19.17
C PRO A 65 -13.55 52.31 -20.61
N SER A 66 -12.87 52.94 -21.57
CA SER A 66 -12.78 52.39 -22.92
C SER A 66 -11.98 51.11 -22.77
N GLN A 67 -12.57 49.98 -23.16
CA GLN A 67 -11.91 48.68 -23.19
C GLN A 67 -10.71 48.79 -24.13
N SER A 68 -9.57 49.21 -23.59
CA SER A 68 -8.36 49.39 -24.34
C SER A 68 -7.87 47.98 -24.71
N ALA A 69 -7.68 47.71 -26.00
CA ALA A 69 -7.20 46.41 -26.47
C ALA A 69 -5.82 46.02 -25.88
N LEU A 70 -5.12 46.99 -25.27
CA LEU A 70 -3.87 46.83 -24.53
C LEU A 70 -4.05 46.32 -23.10
N GLU A 71 -5.24 46.46 -22.48
CA GLU A 71 -5.51 45.93 -21.13
C GLU A 71 -5.42 44.40 -21.10
N GLY A 72 -5.69 43.73 -22.23
CA GLY A 72 -5.56 42.28 -22.40
C GLY A 72 -4.12 41.77 -22.58
N LEU A 73 -3.12 42.66 -22.62
CA LEU A 73 -1.70 42.29 -22.71
C LEU A 73 -1.01 42.26 -21.35
N HIS A 74 -1.66 42.72 -20.27
CA HIS A 74 -1.22 42.36 -18.94
C HIS A 74 -1.54 40.87 -18.76
N PRO A 75 -0.54 40.01 -18.45
CA PRO A 75 -0.84 38.63 -18.13
C PRO A 75 -1.80 38.66 -16.94
N GLN A 76 -3.05 38.24 -17.17
CA GLN A 76 -3.95 37.87 -16.09
C GLN A 76 -3.14 36.92 -15.21
N THR A 77 -2.85 37.34 -13.98
CA THR A 77 -2.24 36.49 -12.98
C THR A 77 -3.24 35.39 -12.67
N VAL A 78 -3.19 34.33 -13.48
CA VAL A 78 -3.89 33.09 -13.19
C VAL A 78 -3.34 32.68 -11.84
N GLN A 79 -4.15 32.79 -10.78
CA GLN A 79 -3.80 32.25 -9.48
C GLN A 79 -3.62 30.75 -9.68
N ALA A 80 -2.39 30.33 -9.90
CA ALA A 80 -2.05 28.92 -9.95
C ALA A 80 -2.35 28.36 -8.57
N GLU A 81 -3.41 27.56 -8.46
CA GLU A 81 -3.70 26.82 -7.25
C GLU A 81 -2.62 25.74 -7.11
N TYR A 82 -1.62 26.03 -6.28
CA TYR A 82 -0.59 25.06 -5.93
C TYR A 82 -1.13 24.16 -4.81
N PRO A 83 -1.46 22.88 -5.08
CA PRO A 83 -1.93 22.00 -4.03
C PRO A 83 -0.80 21.83 -3.00
N ASN A 84 -1.10 22.19 -1.75
CA ASN A 84 -0.22 22.12 -0.57
C ASN A 84 0.74 23.28 -0.32
N LEU A 85 0.70 24.37 -1.09
CA LEU A 85 1.41 25.61 -0.75
C LEU A 85 0.41 26.72 -0.42
N THR A 86 0.69 27.47 0.64
CA THR A 86 -0.09 28.68 0.92
C THR A 86 0.33 29.82 -0.01
N GLN A 87 -0.58 30.72 -0.36
CA GLN A 87 -0.26 31.90 -1.18
C GLN A 87 0.92 32.69 -0.60
N GLN A 88 0.98 32.82 0.73
CA GLN A 88 2.09 33.47 1.44
C GLN A 88 3.44 32.80 1.18
N GLN A 89 3.50 31.46 1.20
CA GLN A 89 4.75 30.74 0.92
C GLN A 89 5.23 30.98 -0.51
N VAL A 90 4.30 31.04 -1.45
CA VAL A 90 4.59 31.35 -2.86
C VAL A 90 5.13 32.77 -2.99
N ASP A 91 4.43 33.75 -2.40
CA ASP A 91 4.83 35.16 -2.43
C ASP A 91 6.19 35.39 -1.76
N ASP A 92 6.46 34.72 -0.64
CA ASP A 92 7.74 34.80 0.07
C ASP A 92 8.88 34.20 -0.77
N THR A 93 8.63 33.07 -1.44
CA THR A 93 9.63 32.52 -2.37
C THR A 93 9.88 33.42 -3.57
N ILE A 94 8.84 34.03 -4.16
CA ILE A 94 8.98 34.95 -5.29
C ILE A 94 9.76 36.20 -4.87
N LYS A 95 9.43 36.80 -3.72
CA LYS A 95 10.16 37.96 -3.19
C LYS A 95 11.62 37.65 -2.88
N SER A 96 11.94 36.42 -2.48
CA SER A 96 13.33 36.00 -2.23
C SER A 96 14.15 35.77 -3.51
N LEU A 97 13.49 35.67 -4.66
CA LEU A 97 14.10 35.38 -5.96
C LEU A 97 14.25 36.62 -6.85
N VAL A 98 13.62 37.73 -6.46
CA VAL A 98 13.62 38.99 -7.18
C VAL A 98 14.47 40.00 -6.42
N ASP A 99 15.39 40.67 -7.11
CA ASP A 99 16.26 41.70 -6.55
C ASP A 99 15.55 43.05 -6.36
N GLU A 100 16.26 44.03 -5.78
CA GLU A 100 15.71 45.38 -5.51
C GLU A 100 15.28 46.13 -6.78
N ASP A 101 15.84 45.76 -7.94
CA ASP A 101 15.55 46.33 -9.25
C ASP A 101 14.43 45.58 -9.99
N GLY A 102 13.88 44.51 -9.40
CA GLY A 102 12.79 43.74 -9.97
C GLY A 102 13.23 42.65 -10.95
N TYR A 103 14.53 42.33 -11.04
CA TYR A 103 15.07 41.26 -11.87
C TYR A 103 15.20 39.94 -11.08
N LEU A 104 15.08 38.83 -11.80
CA LEU A 104 15.19 37.48 -11.24
C LEU A 104 16.67 37.08 -11.10
N ASP A 105 17.09 36.71 -9.89
CA ASP A 105 18.43 36.16 -9.67
C ASP A 105 18.48 34.71 -10.18
N GLU A 106 19.13 34.53 -11.33
CA GLU A 106 19.26 33.25 -12.00
C GLU A 106 20.07 32.22 -11.19
N ALA A 107 21.05 32.68 -10.41
CA ALA A 107 21.89 31.81 -9.60
C ALA A 107 21.14 31.31 -8.36
N LEU A 108 20.38 32.20 -7.72
CA LEU A 108 19.53 31.86 -6.58
C LEU A 108 18.39 30.93 -7.02
N LEU A 109 17.76 31.19 -8.16
CA LEU A 109 16.73 30.32 -8.74
C LEU A 109 17.26 28.91 -9.02
N LYS A 110 18.42 28.78 -9.68
CA LYS A 110 19.04 27.47 -9.96
C LYS A 110 19.33 26.71 -8.65
N ASN A 111 19.82 27.40 -7.62
CA ASN A 111 20.10 26.79 -6.32
C ASN A 111 18.82 26.32 -5.62
N THR A 112 17.79 27.16 -5.58
CA THR A 112 16.48 26.83 -4.98
C THR A 112 15.82 25.65 -5.69
N LEU A 113 15.86 25.62 -7.02
CA LEU A 113 15.31 24.52 -7.81
C LEU A 113 16.07 23.21 -7.54
N ASN A 114 17.40 23.27 -7.47
CA ASN A 114 18.21 22.10 -7.12
C ASN A 114 17.91 21.57 -5.71
N LYS A 115 17.77 22.45 -4.72
CA LYS A 115 17.39 22.08 -3.35
C LYS A 115 15.99 21.47 -3.30
N ALA A 116 15.03 22.04 -4.03
CA ALA A 116 13.67 21.50 -4.14
C ALA A 116 13.66 20.11 -4.79
N ASN A 117 14.42 19.92 -5.87
CA ASN A 117 14.56 18.60 -6.50
C ASN A 117 15.19 17.58 -5.56
N GLN A 118 16.20 17.98 -4.77
CA GLN A 118 16.82 17.11 -3.77
C GLN A 118 15.86 16.74 -2.64
N SER A 119 15.09 17.70 -2.11
CA SER A 119 14.13 17.44 -1.04
C SER A 119 13.00 16.53 -1.51
N VAL A 120 12.50 16.70 -2.74
CA VAL A 120 11.52 15.81 -3.35
C VAL A 120 12.08 14.40 -3.51
N ALA A 121 13.32 14.26 -4.00
CA ALA A 121 13.96 12.96 -4.13
C ALA A 121 14.15 12.25 -2.77
N GLN A 122 14.54 12.99 -1.73
CA GLN A 122 14.66 12.47 -0.37
C GLN A 122 13.30 12.04 0.19
N ALA A 123 12.27 12.88 0.07
CA ALA A 123 10.93 12.58 0.53
C ALA A 123 10.35 11.35 -0.19
N GLN A 124 10.59 11.21 -1.50
CA GLN A 124 10.20 10.02 -2.25
C GLN A 124 10.95 8.77 -1.78
N ALA A 125 12.25 8.87 -1.53
CA ALA A 125 13.05 7.74 -1.03
C ALA A 125 12.58 7.30 0.37
N GLU A 126 12.30 8.24 1.26
CA GLU A 126 11.75 7.96 2.59
C GLU A 126 10.36 7.34 2.51
N ALA A 127 9.47 7.89 1.68
CA ALA A 127 8.14 7.33 1.46
C ALA A 127 8.20 5.90 0.91
N GLN A 128 9.15 5.61 0.01
CA GLN A 128 9.37 4.26 -0.49
C GLN A 128 9.86 3.31 0.61
N ARG A 129 10.81 3.75 1.44
CA ARG A 129 11.30 2.96 2.59
C ARG A 129 10.17 2.66 3.57
N ALA A 130 9.39 3.66 3.96
CA ALA A 130 8.23 3.50 4.84
C ALA A 130 7.20 2.52 4.26
N ARG A 131 6.93 2.59 2.95
CA ARG A 131 6.05 1.62 2.27
C ARG A 131 6.61 0.20 2.29
N GLN A 132 7.91 0.03 2.10
CA GLN A 132 8.56 -1.29 2.16
C GLN A 132 8.51 -1.86 3.57
N GLU A 133 8.82 -1.06 4.59
CA GLU A 133 8.74 -1.45 6.00
C GLU A 133 7.31 -1.81 6.40
N ALA A 134 6.32 -1.00 6.02
CA ALA A 134 4.91 -1.32 6.26
C ALA A 134 4.49 -2.64 5.61
N ARG A 135 4.92 -2.90 4.37
CA ARG A 135 4.68 -4.19 3.70
C ARG A 135 5.32 -5.35 4.45
N GLN A 136 6.56 -5.19 4.90
CA GLN A 136 7.26 -6.22 5.67
C GLN A 136 6.56 -6.49 7.01
N ALA A 137 6.13 -5.44 7.71
CA ALA A 137 5.37 -5.56 8.95
C ALA A 137 4.04 -6.31 8.74
N LEU A 138 3.29 -5.99 7.68
CA LEU A 138 2.07 -6.71 7.33
C LEU A 138 2.34 -8.19 7.04
N ILE A 139 3.42 -8.52 6.33
CA ILE A 139 3.81 -9.90 6.08
C ILE A 139 4.12 -10.61 7.41
N GLN A 140 4.85 -9.96 8.33
CA GLN A 140 5.16 -10.54 9.63
C GLN A 140 3.89 -10.82 10.44
N VAL A 141 2.96 -9.85 10.54
CA VAL A 141 1.69 -10.01 11.26
C VAL A 141 0.87 -11.17 10.67
N ASN A 142 0.80 -11.28 9.34
CA ASN A 142 0.11 -12.39 8.68
C ASN A 142 0.77 -13.74 9.00
N LYS A 143 2.12 -13.82 8.98
CA LYS A 143 2.85 -15.03 9.37
C LYS A 143 2.57 -15.43 10.82
N PHE A 144 2.61 -14.49 11.76
CA PHE A 144 2.27 -14.77 13.16
C PHE A 144 0.85 -15.28 13.34
N GLY A 145 -0.11 -14.74 12.58
CA GLY A 145 -1.49 -15.25 12.54
C GLY A 145 -1.56 -16.69 12.06
N GLN A 146 -0.93 -16.97 10.90
CA GLN A 146 -0.88 -18.31 10.31
C GLN A 146 -0.20 -19.33 11.23
N ASP A 147 0.95 -18.99 11.82
CA ASP A 147 1.68 -19.89 12.73
C ASP A 147 0.86 -20.24 13.97
N ARG A 148 0.07 -19.28 14.48
CA ARG A 148 -0.84 -19.52 15.59
C ARG A 148 -1.95 -20.48 15.20
N GLU A 149 -2.57 -20.31 14.03
CA GLU A 149 -3.60 -21.20 13.51
C GLU A 149 -3.06 -22.63 13.29
N VAL A 150 -1.89 -22.75 12.66
CA VAL A 150 -1.20 -24.03 12.43
C VAL A 150 -0.92 -24.71 13.77
N ARG A 151 -0.40 -23.99 14.77
CA ARG A 151 -0.15 -24.54 16.11
C ARG A 151 -1.44 -25.03 16.78
N ILE A 152 -2.55 -24.31 16.63
CA ILE A 152 -3.85 -24.72 17.17
C ILE A 152 -4.37 -25.97 16.43
N ALA A 153 -4.22 -26.00 15.10
CA ALA A 153 -4.62 -27.13 14.29
C ALA A 153 -3.83 -28.39 14.63
N HIS A 154 -2.50 -28.31 14.75
CA HIS A 154 -1.65 -29.46 15.12
C HIS A 154 -1.99 -29.99 16.51
N LYS A 155 -2.32 -29.11 17.47
CA LYS A 155 -2.79 -29.52 18.80
C LYS A 155 -4.13 -30.27 18.76
N ARG A 156 -5.08 -29.83 17.92
CA ARG A 156 -6.43 -30.42 17.83
C ARG A 156 -6.48 -31.65 16.91
N PHE A 157 -5.66 -31.64 15.88
CA PHE A 157 -5.57 -32.64 14.84
C PHE A 157 -4.09 -33.02 14.65
N PRO A 158 -3.56 -33.92 15.49
CA PRO A 158 -2.17 -34.39 15.35
C PRO A 158 -1.86 -35.06 14.00
N GLN A 159 -2.90 -35.44 13.27
CA GLN A 159 -2.82 -36.14 11.98
C GLN A 159 -2.37 -35.25 10.82
N VAL A 160 -2.47 -33.93 10.94
CA VAL A 160 -2.00 -32.98 9.91
C VAL A 160 -0.55 -32.54 10.13
N ASP A 161 0.04 -32.84 11.28
CA ASP A 161 1.38 -32.39 11.64
C ASP A 161 2.45 -33.35 11.11
N PRO A 162 3.30 -32.95 10.13
CA PRO A 162 4.33 -33.81 9.55
C PRO A 162 5.39 -34.29 10.55
N GLU A 163 5.56 -33.59 11.67
CA GLU A 163 6.53 -33.94 12.71
C GLU A 163 5.96 -34.95 13.72
N ASN A 164 4.65 -35.22 13.66
CA ASN A 164 3.99 -36.11 14.60
C ASN A 164 3.97 -37.56 14.08
N ALA A 165 4.16 -38.53 14.99
CA ALA A 165 4.08 -39.95 14.67
C ALA A 165 2.71 -40.40 14.14
N LYS A 166 1.65 -39.61 14.38
CA LYS A 166 0.28 -39.89 13.89
C LYS A 166 -0.05 -39.17 12.58
N TYR A 167 0.96 -38.62 11.89
CA TYR A 167 0.78 -37.92 10.62
C TYR A 167 0.16 -38.82 9.57
N ASP A 168 -0.90 -38.32 8.93
CA ASP A 168 -1.52 -38.96 7.77
C ASP A 168 -1.33 -38.06 6.53
N PRO A 169 -0.47 -38.47 5.58
CA PRO A 169 -0.22 -37.72 4.36
C PRO A 169 -1.47 -37.49 3.50
N GLU A 170 -2.39 -38.45 3.44
CA GLU A 170 -3.61 -38.33 2.64
C GLU A 170 -4.61 -37.38 3.31
N PHE A 171 -4.73 -37.44 4.63
CA PHE A 171 -5.52 -36.47 5.38
C PHE A 171 -5.02 -35.04 5.17
N PHE A 172 -3.70 -34.82 5.27
CA PHE A 172 -3.11 -33.50 5.03
C PHE A 172 -3.33 -33.01 3.59
N ARG A 173 -3.21 -33.89 2.60
CA ARG A 173 -3.48 -33.56 1.19
C ARG A 173 -4.93 -33.12 0.99
N LEU A 174 -5.88 -33.80 1.60
CA LEU A 174 -7.30 -33.45 1.54
C LEU A 174 -7.58 -32.10 2.22
N VAL A 175 -6.98 -31.84 3.39
CA VAL A 175 -7.11 -30.53 4.08
C VAL A 175 -6.56 -29.39 3.22
N ARG A 176 -5.41 -29.61 2.56
CA ARG A 176 -4.85 -28.64 1.62
C ARG A 176 -5.78 -28.39 0.43
N ASN A 177 -6.35 -29.45 -0.14
CA ASN A 177 -7.27 -29.33 -1.27
C ASN A 177 -8.54 -28.54 -0.88
N GLU A 178 -9.10 -28.81 0.30
CA GLU A 178 -10.25 -28.08 0.82
C GLU A 178 -9.92 -26.60 1.05
N LEU A 179 -8.76 -26.31 1.65
CA LEU A 179 -8.31 -24.93 1.86
C LEU A 179 -8.17 -24.18 0.53
N LEU A 180 -7.56 -24.83 -0.48
CA LEU A 180 -7.43 -24.26 -1.82
C LEU A 180 -8.79 -24.07 -2.48
N ALA A 181 -9.69 -25.05 -2.40
CA ALA A 181 -11.04 -24.95 -2.93
C ALA A 181 -11.80 -23.75 -2.32
N SER A 182 -11.70 -23.56 -1.00
CA SER A 182 -12.30 -22.42 -0.32
C SER A 182 -11.75 -21.07 -0.83
N MET A 183 -10.45 -20.99 -1.11
CA MET A 183 -9.83 -19.79 -1.68
C MET A 183 -10.34 -19.49 -3.09
N TYR A 184 -10.52 -20.51 -3.94
CA TYR A 184 -11.11 -20.34 -5.28
C TYR A 184 -12.60 -19.96 -5.24
N GLU A 185 -13.34 -20.43 -4.23
CA GLU A 185 -14.72 -20.03 -3.97
C GLU A 185 -14.86 -18.63 -3.34
N GLY A 186 -13.74 -17.96 -3.05
CA GLY A 186 -13.72 -16.64 -2.40
C GLY A 186 -14.04 -16.67 -0.90
N LYS A 187 -14.11 -17.85 -0.28
CA LYS A 187 -14.32 -18.01 1.16
C LYS A 187 -12.97 -18.21 1.86
N LYS A 188 -12.64 -17.33 2.79
CA LYS A 188 -11.47 -17.53 3.65
C LYS A 188 -11.83 -18.55 4.73
N MET A 189 -11.42 -19.80 4.55
CA MET A 189 -11.55 -20.84 5.57
C MET A 189 -10.28 -20.88 6.43
N GLU A 190 -10.42 -20.94 7.76
CA GLU A 190 -9.28 -21.15 8.65
C GLU A 190 -8.77 -22.60 8.54
N PHE A 191 -7.47 -22.81 8.76
CA PHE A 191 -6.85 -24.14 8.64
C PHE A 191 -7.49 -25.18 9.57
N VAL A 192 -7.90 -24.75 10.76
CA VAL A 192 -8.60 -25.59 11.76
C VAL A 192 -9.96 -26.06 11.25
N ASP A 193 -10.68 -25.21 10.53
CA ASP A 193 -12.02 -25.53 10.00
C ASP A 193 -11.93 -26.45 8.79
N ALA A 194 -10.91 -26.28 7.94
CA ALA A 194 -10.60 -27.24 6.88
C ALA A 194 -10.26 -28.63 7.45
N CYS A 195 -9.47 -28.70 8.53
CA CYS A 195 -9.23 -29.96 9.24
C CYS A 195 -10.53 -30.60 9.75
N ARG A 196 -11.46 -29.77 10.24
CA ARG A 196 -12.76 -30.23 10.75
C ARG A 196 -13.67 -30.74 9.63
N SER A 197 -13.70 -30.09 8.46
CA SER A 197 -14.53 -30.54 7.32
C SER A 197 -14.02 -31.87 6.79
N VAL A 198 -12.71 -32.00 6.58
CA VAL A 198 -12.11 -33.23 6.08
C VAL A 198 -12.30 -34.37 7.07
N LYS A 199 -12.16 -34.14 8.39
CA LYS A 199 -12.38 -35.19 9.40
C LYS A 199 -13.82 -35.75 9.40
N LYS A 200 -14.82 -34.97 8.95
CA LYS A 200 -16.20 -35.47 8.82
C LYS A 200 -16.33 -36.49 7.69
N VAL A 201 -15.55 -36.33 6.63
CA VAL A 201 -15.66 -37.13 5.41
C VAL A 201 -14.61 -38.25 5.38
N TYR A 202 -13.46 -38.01 5.98
CA TYR A 202 -12.31 -38.89 5.98
C TYR A 202 -11.99 -39.34 7.40
N SER A 203 -12.02 -40.65 7.62
CA SER A 203 -11.45 -41.28 8.80
C SER A 203 -10.20 -42.04 8.36
N PRO A 204 -9.03 -41.78 8.99
CA PRO A 204 -7.79 -42.45 8.61
C PRO A 204 -7.96 -43.97 8.72
N LYS A 205 -7.60 -44.69 7.66
CA LYS A 205 -7.50 -46.15 7.71
C LYS A 205 -6.40 -46.46 8.72
N LYS A 206 -6.75 -47.10 9.84
CA LYS A 206 -5.75 -47.62 10.78
C LYS A 206 -4.74 -48.43 9.97
N ASP A 207 -3.46 -48.13 10.15
CA ASP A 207 -2.36 -48.79 9.46
C ASP A 207 -2.59 -50.30 9.42
N GLU A 208 -2.82 -50.81 8.22
CA GLU A 208 -2.97 -52.25 7.98
C GLU A 208 -1.70 -53.01 8.38
N THR A 209 -0.56 -52.32 8.49
CA THR A 209 0.74 -52.89 8.85
C THR A 209 0.84 -53.21 10.34
N GLU A 210 0.39 -52.34 11.24
CA GLU A 210 0.36 -52.66 12.69
C GLU A 210 -0.70 -53.70 13.03
N THR A 211 -1.85 -53.68 12.34
CA THR A 211 -2.91 -54.66 12.56
C THR A 211 -2.55 -56.03 11.99
N LYS A 212 -1.88 -56.11 10.84
CA LYS A 212 -1.32 -57.37 10.33
C LYS A 212 -0.16 -57.86 11.19
N ALA A 213 0.71 -56.99 11.71
CA ALA A 213 1.79 -57.39 12.61
C ALA A 213 1.26 -57.97 13.93
N LYS A 214 0.30 -57.30 14.58
CA LYS A 214 -0.36 -57.80 15.80
C LYS A 214 -1.14 -59.09 15.54
N ALA A 215 -1.85 -59.19 14.41
CA ALA A 215 -2.55 -60.42 14.04
C ALA A 215 -1.59 -61.58 13.73
N VAL A 216 -0.41 -61.31 13.18
CA VAL A 216 0.63 -62.32 12.95
C VAL A 216 1.29 -62.75 14.26
N GLU A 217 1.50 -61.85 15.22
CA GLU A 217 1.98 -62.20 16.56
C GLU A 217 0.95 -62.98 17.35
N GLU A 218 -0.31 -62.54 17.39
CA GLU A 218 -1.41 -63.29 18.01
C GLU A 218 -1.61 -64.66 17.32
N TYR A 219 -1.46 -64.74 16.00
CA TYR A 219 -1.49 -66.02 15.29
C TYR A 219 -0.31 -66.92 15.70
N LYS A 220 0.93 -66.39 15.76
CA LYS A 220 2.11 -67.14 16.22
C LYS A 220 1.96 -67.62 17.66
N GLU A 221 1.43 -66.79 18.57
CA GLU A 221 1.13 -67.17 19.95
C GLU A 221 0.00 -68.22 20.00
N SER A 222 -1.03 -68.11 19.17
CA SER A 222 -2.10 -69.11 19.08
C SER A 222 -1.61 -70.45 18.51
N VAL A 223 -0.65 -70.44 17.59
CA VAL A 223 -0.03 -71.65 17.03
C VAL A 223 0.93 -72.25 18.05
N ALA A 224 1.71 -71.44 18.77
CA ALA A 224 2.60 -71.92 19.82
C ALA A 224 1.83 -72.53 21.00
N SER A 225 0.72 -71.90 21.41
CA SER A 225 -0.17 -72.45 22.45
C SER A 225 -0.90 -73.71 22.00
N LYS A 226 -1.37 -73.78 20.73
CA LYS A 226 -1.92 -75.02 20.15
C LYS A 226 -0.86 -76.12 19.97
N SER A 227 0.37 -75.77 19.66
CA SER A 227 1.52 -76.68 19.59
C SER A 227 1.92 -77.22 20.97
N ALA A 228 1.78 -76.40 22.03
CA ALA A 228 2.05 -76.82 23.40
C ALA A 228 0.94 -77.73 23.97
N LEU A 229 -0.30 -77.59 23.49
CA LEU A 229 -1.45 -78.40 23.92
C LEU A 229 -1.60 -79.72 23.14
N ASN A 230 -0.91 -79.92 22.01
CA ASN A 230 -0.92 -81.18 21.26
C ASN A 230 0.48 -81.53 20.70
N PRO A 231 1.31 -82.31 21.41
CA PRO A 231 2.61 -82.75 20.93
C PRO A 231 2.56 -84.02 20.06
N THR A 232 1.38 -84.41 19.55
CA THR A 232 1.19 -85.63 18.75
C THR A 232 0.81 -85.28 17.31
N GLY A 233 1.77 -84.70 16.60
CA GLY A 233 1.81 -84.73 15.14
C GLY A 233 2.15 -86.14 14.65
N SER A 234 1.19 -87.06 14.75
CA SER A 234 1.15 -88.25 13.90
C SER A 234 -0.18 -88.26 13.17
N SER A 235 -0.21 -87.69 11.96
CA SER A 235 -1.23 -88.02 10.98
C SER A 235 -1.01 -89.47 10.54
N ARG A 236 -1.37 -90.42 11.41
CA ARG A 236 -1.66 -91.78 10.97
C ARG A 236 -3.00 -91.69 10.26
N PRO A 237 -3.11 -92.03 8.96
CA PRO A 237 -4.42 -92.15 8.35
C PRO A 237 -5.18 -93.20 9.15
N GLU A 238 -6.31 -92.81 9.74
CA GLU A 238 -7.21 -93.74 10.40
C GLU A 238 -7.48 -94.87 9.41
N SER A 239 -7.15 -96.11 9.79
CA SER A 239 -7.46 -97.27 8.97
C SER A 239 -8.98 -97.40 8.93
N ARG A 240 -9.61 -96.77 7.94
CA ARG A 240 -11.02 -96.97 7.64
C ARG A 240 -11.30 -98.48 7.52
N PRO A 241 -12.42 -98.96 8.09
CA PRO A 241 -12.79 -100.37 7.99
C PRO A 241 -12.94 -100.75 6.52
N HIS A 242 -12.68 -102.02 6.20
CA HIS A 242 -12.61 -102.49 4.82
C HIS A 242 -13.90 -102.24 4.03
N ASP A 243 -15.06 -102.35 4.69
CA ASP A 243 -16.37 -102.15 4.08
C ASP A 243 -16.58 -100.70 3.62
N ASP A 244 -16.16 -99.71 4.42
CA ASP A 244 -16.25 -98.29 4.06
C ASP A 244 -15.36 -97.94 2.85
N LEU A 245 -14.20 -98.61 2.73
CA LEU A 245 -13.33 -98.47 1.57
C LEU A 245 -13.99 -99.05 0.30
N ILE A 246 -14.70 -100.18 0.42
CA ILE A 246 -15.44 -100.77 -0.70
C ILE A 246 -16.55 -99.83 -1.15
N GLU A 247 -17.34 -99.29 -0.22
CA GLU A 247 -18.40 -98.32 -0.54
C GLU A 247 -17.84 -97.05 -1.19
N GLY A 248 -16.76 -96.50 -0.64
CA GLY A 248 -16.07 -95.33 -1.19
C GLY A 248 -15.55 -95.59 -2.61
N THR A 249 -14.97 -96.76 -2.87
CA THR A 249 -14.54 -97.13 -4.23
C THR A 249 -15.71 -97.26 -5.21
N ARG A 250 -16.87 -97.76 -4.77
CA ARG A 250 -18.08 -97.83 -5.61
C ARG A 250 -18.65 -96.45 -5.92
N ARG A 251 -18.47 -95.48 -5.02
CA ARG A 251 -18.89 -94.08 -5.20
C ARG A 251 -17.88 -93.23 -5.97
N GLY A 252 -16.70 -93.77 -6.30
CA GLY A 252 -15.66 -93.05 -7.03
C GLY A 252 -14.81 -92.11 -6.18
N ASP A 253 -14.76 -92.31 -4.86
CA ASP A 253 -13.91 -91.52 -3.95
C ASP A 253 -12.43 -91.90 -4.16
N ALA A 254 -11.63 -90.94 -4.62
CA ALA A 254 -10.22 -91.13 -4.96
C ALA A 254 -9.38 -91.58 -3.76
N ASP A 255 -9.70 -91.07 -2.56
CA ASP A 255 -8.99 -91.41 -1.34
C ASP A 255 -9.28 -92.85 -0.90
N ALA A 256 -10.52 -93.32 -1.07
CA ALA A 256 -10.91 -94.71 -0.79
C ALA A 256 -10.27 -95.69 -1.79
N ILE A 257 -10.13 -95.29 -3.06
CA ILE A 257 -9.46 -96.09 -4.10
C ILE A 257 -7.98 -96.23 -3.78
N ALA A 258 -7.30 -95.12 -3.49
CA ALA A 258 -5.88 -95.12 -3.13
C ALA A 258 -5.60 -95.94 -1.86
N ALA A 259 -6.42 -95.79 -0.82
CA ALA A 259 -6.27 -96.55 0.42
C ALA A 259 -6.55 -98.05 0.25
N ARG A 260 -7.46 -98.45 -0.65
CA ARG A 260 -7.72 -99.86 -0.97
C ARG A 260 -6.56 -100.49 -1.77
N LEU A 261 -5.98 -99.75 -2.72
CA LEU A 261 -4.80 -100.19 -3.47
C LEU A 261 -3.58 -100.35 -2.57
N ALA A 262 -3.35 -99.41 -1.65
CA ALA A 262 -2.24 -99.48 -0.70
C ALA A 262 -2.34 -100.65 0.30
N LYS A 263 -3.54 -101.24 0.50
CA LYS A 263 -3.73 -102.46 1.30
C LYS A 263 -3.52 -103.76 0.51
N LEU A 264 -3.44 -103.69 -0.82
CA LEU A 264 -3.26 -104.84 -1.72
C LEU A 264 -1.81 -105.01 -2.21
N SER A 265 -0.95 -104.01 -2.01
CA SER A 265 0.51 -104.04 -2.24
C SER A 265 1.26 -104.53 -1.01
#